data_AF-A0A8T3Y0W9-F1
#
_entry.id   AF-A0A8T3Y0W9-F1
#
_cell.length_a   1.000
_cell.length_b   1.000
_cell.length_c   1.000
_cell.angle_alpha   90.00
_cell.angle_beta   90.00
_cell.angle_gamma   90.00
#
_symmetry.space_group_name_H-M   'P 1'
#
loop_
_entity.id
_entity.type
_entity.pdbx_description
1 polymer ?
#
loop_
_entity_poly.entity_id
_entity_poly.type
_entity_poly.pdbx_seq_one_letter_code
_entity_poly.pdbx_strand_id
1 'polypeptide(L)'
;MHKRAQGISINVIVIAALAILVLVVLSFIFLGQARRTSTETNSCANNGGVCVVRAAGESSEQSCGDRRVLDSYSCKDSGETCCLDIG
;
A
#
# COMPACT_ATOMS: atom_id res chain seq x y z
N MET A 1 -41.75 31.05 -22.61
CA MET A 1 -40.78 30.39 -21.70
C MET A 1 -39.38 30.59 -22.24
N HIS A 2 -38.57 31.46 -21.62
CA HIS A 2 -37.16 31.65 -21.99
C HIS A 2 -36.32 30.55 -21.35
N LYS A 3 -35.85 29.58 -22.13
CA LYS A 3 -34.89 28.58 -21.64
C LYS A 3 -33.57 29.28 -21.36
N ARG A 4 -33.31 29.63 -20.09
CA ARG A 4 -31.98 30.02 -19.61
C ARG A 4 -31.10 28.77 -19.51
N ALA A 5 -30.82 28.14 -20.64
CA ALA A 5 -29.60 27.38 -20.77
C ALA A 5 -28.49 28.44 -20.82
N GLN A 6 -28.08 28.92 -19.64
CA GLN A 6 -26.81 29.63 -19.50
C GLN A 6 -25.75 28.69 -20.04
N GLY A 7 -25.33 28.94 -21.28
CA GLY A 7 -24.31 28.15 -21.93
C GLY A 7 -23.08 28.21 -21.05
N ILE A 8 -22.72 27.06 -20.48
CA ILE A 8 -21.39 26.90 -19.92
C ILE A 8 -20.43 27.34 -21.02
N SER A 9 -19.66 28.39 -20.75
CA SER A 9 -18.76 28.94 -21.75
C SER A 9 -17.80 27.83 -22.20
N ILE A 10 -17.50 27.78 -23.49
CA ILE A 10 -16.58 26.79 -24.06
C ILE A 10 -15.26 26.72 -23.28
N ASN A 11 -14.79 27.86 -22.76
CA ASN A 11 -13.59 27.94 -21.92
C ASN A 11 -13.69 27.06 -20.66
N VAL A 12 -14.86 27.02 -20.01
CA VAL A 12 -15.08 26.19 -18.81
C VAL A 12 -15.03 24.70 -19.17
N ILE A 13 -15.57 24.31 -20.32
CA ILE A 13 -15.53 22.92 -20.79
C ILE A 13 -14.07 22.50 -21.04
N VAL A 14 -13.29 23.37 -21.69
CA VAL A 14 -11.87 23.11 -21.97
C VAL A 14 -11.07 22.97 -20.68
N ILE A 15 -11.25 23.87 -19.72
CA ILE A 15 -10.55 23.82 -18.43
C ILE A 15 -10.94 22.56 -17.64
N ALA A 16 -12.23 22.21 -17.62
CA ALA A 16 -12.70 21.00 -16.94
C ALA A 16 -12.09 19.72 -17.56
N ALA A 17 -12.01 19.64 -18.89
CA ALA A 17 -11.38 18.51 -19.58
C ALA A 17 -9.88 18.38 -19.25
N LEU A 18 -9.15 19.51 -19.24
CA LEU A 18 -7.73 19.53 -18.86
C LEU A 18 -7.52 19.12 -17.40
N ALA A 19 -8.36 19.61 -16.48
CA ALA A 19 -8.29 19.25 -15.08
C ALA A 19 -8.52 17.74 -14.87
N ILE A 20 -9.51 17.16 -15.53
CA ILE A 20 -9.77 15.71 -15.47
C ILE A 20 -8.59 14.93 -16.03
N LEU A 21 -8.01 15.35 -17.15
CA LEU A 21 -6.85 14.68 -17.75
C LEU A 21 -5.66 14.66 -16.78
N VAL A 22 -5.34 15.80 -16.16
CA VAL A 22 -4.26 15.88 -15.17
C VAL A 22 -4.55 14.98 -13.96
N LEU A 23 -5.78 15.00 -13.43
CA LEU A 23 -6.17 14.15 -12.31
C LEU A 23 -6.04 12.65 -12.63
N VAL A 24 -6.40 12.23 -13.84
CA VAL A 24 -6.24 10.84 -14.28
C VAL A 24 -4.76 10.45 -14.28
N VAL A 25 -3.89 11.28 -14.87
CA VAL A 25 -2.44 11.02 -14.91
C VAL A 25 -1.85 10.95 -13.50
N LEU A 26 -2.18 11.92 -12.64
CA LEU A 26 -1.73 11.92 -11.25
C LEU A 26 -2.22 10.68 -10.49
N SER A 27 -3.47 10.27 -10.70
CA SER A 27 -4.03 9.08 -10.06
C SER A 27 -3.22 7.83 -10.40
N PHE A 28 -2.84 7.61 -11.67
CA PHE A 28 -2.03 6.45 -12.05
C PHE A 28 -0.61 6.48 -11.44
N ILE A 29 0.02 7.66 -11.37
CA ILE A 29 1.35 7.81 -10.75
C ILE A 29 1.27 7.50 -9.25
N PHE A 30 0.31 8.11 -8.55
CA PHE A 30 0.13 7.91 -7.12
C PHE A 30 -0.28 6.48 -6.78
N LEU A 31 -1.13 5.84 -7.59
CA LEU A 31 -1.54 4.45 -7.36
C LEU A 31 -0.37 3.48 -7.53
N GLY A 32 0.56 3.77 -8.45
CA GLY A 32 1.80 3.00 -8.61
C GLY A 32 2.75 3.12 -7.42
N GLN A 33 2.95 4.34 -6.91
CA GLN A 33 3.83 4.59 -5.76
C GLN A 33 3.21 4.10 -4.45
N ALA A 34 1.90 4.29 -4.23
CA ALA A 34 1.21 3.84 -3.03
C ALA A 34 1.32 2.33 -2.81
N ARG A 35 1.26 1.52 -3.90
CA ARG A 35 1.48 0.07 -3.80
C ARG A 35 2.90 -0.28 -3.34
N ARG A 36 3.91 0.45 -3.82
CA ARG A 36 5.31 0.24 -3.41
C ARG A 36 5.50 0.60 -1.94
N THR A 37 4.99 1.76 -1.53
CA THR A 37 5.07 2.22 -0.13
C THR A 37 4.33 1.28 0.81
N SER A 38 3.15 0.77 0.47
CA SER A 38 2.42 -0.16 1.35
C SER A 38 3.18 -1.47 1.60
N THR A 39 3.91 -1.96 0.59
CA THR A 39 4.72 -3.18 0.71
C THR A 39 5.99 -2.92 1.53
N GLU A 40 6.60 -1.74 1.40
CA GLU A 40 7.79 -1.37 2.17
C GLU A 40 7.45 -1.06 3.64
N THR A 41 6.36 -0.35 3.93
CA THR A 41 5.96 -0.02 5.32
C THR A 41 5.52 -1.26 6.10
N ASN A 42 4.90 -2.24 5.43
CA ASN A 42 4.50 -3.51 6.05
C ASN A 42 5.60 -4.56 6.05
N SER A 43 6.83 -4.23 5.62
CA SER A 43 7.92 -5.19 5.68
C SER A 43 8.36 -5.43 7.13
N CYS A 44 8.52 -6.69 7.50
CA CYS A 44 9.00 -7.10 8.82
C CYS A 44 10.34 -6.42 9.18
N ALA A 45 11.25 -6.33 8.21
CA ALA A 45 12.56 -5.72 8.36
C ALA A 45 12.50 -4.23 8.72
N ASN A 46 11.59 -3.46 8.11
CA ASN A 46 11.46 -2.02 8.42
C ASN A 46 10.89 -1.75 9.81
N ASN A 47 10.22 -2.74 10.42
CA ASN A 47 9.65 -2.62 11.76
C ASN A 47 10.60 -3.17 12.85
N GLY A 48 11.85 -3.49 12.50
CA GLY A 48 12.85 -4.02 13.44
C GLY A 48 12.72 -5.52 13.71
N GLY A 49 11.98 -6.23 12.87
CA GLY A 49 11.81 -7.68 12.95
C GLY A 49 12.72 -8.42 11.97
N VAL A 50 12.78 -9.74 12.14
CA VAL A 50 13.44 -10.66 11.22
C VAL A 50 12.43 -11.67 10.69
N CYS A 51 12.54 -11.97 9.40
CA CYS A 51 11.77 -13.05 8.78
C CYS A 51 12.48 -14.36 9.05
N VAL A 52 11.74 -15.33 9.61
CA VAL A 52 12.27 -16.66 9.91
C VAL A 52 11.44 -17.69 9.15
N VAL A 53 12.12 -18.63 8.49
CA VAL A 53 11.48 -19.74 7.79
C VAL A 53 10.85 -20.67 8.81
N ARG A 54 9.55 -20.92 8.70
CA ARG A 54 8.86 -21.87 9.57
C ARG A 54 9.28 -23.29 9.18
N ALA A 55 9.88 -24.04 10.09
CA ALA A 55 10.17 -25.44 9.83
C ALA A 55 8.85 -26.25 9.74
N ALA A 56 8.85 -27.29 8.91
CA ALA A 56 7.67 -28.12 8.71
C ALA A 56 7.26 -28.80 10.03
N GLY A 57 6.10 -28.41 10.57
CA GLY A 57 5.57 -28.92 11.84
C GLY A 57 5.76 -28.01 13.04
N GLU A 58 6.42 -26.87 12.91
CA GLU A 58 6.59 -25.89 14.00
C GLU A 58 5.47 -24.84 14.01
N SER A 59 5.05 -24.40 15.20
CA SER A 59 4.18 -23.23 15.33
C SER A 59 4.98 -21.95 15.08
N SER A 60 4.29 -20.89 14.66
CA SER A 60 4.91 -19.58 14.39
C SER A 60 5.71 -19.05 15.60
N GLU A 61 5.24 -19.34 16.82
CA GLU A 61 5.90 -18.94 18.08
C GLU A 61 7.23 -19.67 18.28
N GLN A 62 7.28 -20.96 17.91
CA GLN A 62 8.46 -21.79 18.09
C GLN A 62 9.61 -21.38 17.17
N SER A 63 9.29 -20.94 15.95
CA SER A 63 10.28 -20.43 15.01
C SER A 63 10.84 -19.05 15.40
N CYS A 64 10.15 -18.29 16.27
CA CYS A 64 10.62 -16.99 16.75
C CYS A 64 11.45 -17.04 18.04
N GLY A 65 11.47 -18.16 18.77
CA GLY A 65 12.18 -18.27 20.06
C GLY A 65 11.65 -17.28 21.09
N ASP A 66 12.51 -16.42 21.64
CA ASP A 66 12.12 -15.37 22.60
C ASP A 66 11.46 -14.13 21.94
N ARG A 67 11.37 -14.09 20.61
CA ARG A 67 10.77 -12.97 19.86
C ARG A 67 9.27 -13.12 19.70
N ARG A 68 8.56 -12.00 19.52
CA ARG A 68 7.10 -12.02 19.27
C ARG A 68 6.77 -12.22 17.81
N VAL A 69 5.80 -13.09 17.56
CA VAL A 69 5.19 -13.28 16.24
C VAL A 69 4.25 -12.11 15.93
N LEU A 70 4.42 -11.46 14.78
CA LEU A 70 3.44 -10.52 14.26
C LEU A 70 3.04 -10.87 12.82
N ASP A 71 1.79 -11.32 12.66
CA ASP A 71 1.18 -11.56 11.35
C ASP A 71 0.80 -10.27 10.61
N SER A 72 0.93 -9.12 11.25
CA SER A 72 0.63 -7.81 10.66
C SER A 72 1.66 -7.37 9.61
N TYR A 73 2.85 -7.98 9.62
CA TYR A 73 3.95 -7.64 8.72
C TYR A 73 4.24 -8.78 7.75
N SER A 74 4.51 -8.41 6.50
CA SER A 74 4.80 -9.38 5.43
C SER A 74 6.30 -9.60 5.28
N CYS A 75 6.66 -10.87 5.10
CA CYS A 75 7.98 -11.31 4.66
C CYS A 75 8.01 -11.51 3.14
N LYS A 76 9.22 -11.52 2.57
CA LYS A 76 9.38 -11.56 1.10
C LYS A 76 9.12 -12.96 0.54
N ASP A 77 9.45 -13.99 1.31
CA ASP A 77 9.32 -15.38 0.89
C ASP A 77 8.07 -16.03 1.50
N SER A 78 7.40 -16.86 0.71
CA SER A 78 6.20 -17.59 1.13
C SER A 78 6.58 -18.67 2.15
N GLY A 79 6.00 -18.62 3.36
CA GLY A 79 6.28 -19.57 4.44
C GLY A 79 7.20 -19.02 5.54
N GLU A 80 7.57 -17.75 5.46
CA GLU A 80 8.25 -17.04 6.54
C GLU A 80 7.25 -16.37 7.50
N THR A 81 7.63 -16.32 8.77
CA THR A 81 6.93 -15.58 9.82
C THR A 81 7.78 -14.39 10.27
N CYS A 82 7.14 -13.26 10.54
CA CYS A 82 7.82 -12.09 11.09
C CYS A 82 7.99 -12.20 12.62
N CYS A 83 9.24 -12.15 13.08
CA CYS A 83 9.62 -12.20 14.48
C CYS A 83 10.22 -10.86 14.92
N LEU A 84 9.59 -10.18 15.87
CA LEU A 84 10.04 -8.90 16.41
C LEU A 84 10.83 -9.07 17.70
N ASP A 85 12.00 -8.43 17.75
CA ASP A 85 12.79 -8.35 18.97
C ASP A 85 12.12 -7.35 19.93
N ILE A 86 11.75 -7.85 21.10
CA ILE A 86 11.13 -7.06 22.16
C ILE A 86 12.27 -6.83 23.14
N GLY A 87 12.96 -5.71 22.98
CA GLY A 87 13.92 -5.24 23.97
C GLY A 87 13.28 -5.08 25.34
#